data_AF-A0AAT9GBR5-F1
#
_entry.id   AF-A0AAT9GBR5-F1
#
_cell.length_a   1.000
_cell.length_b   1.000
_cell.length_c   1.000
_cell.angle_alpha   90.00
_cell.angle_beta   90.00
_cell.angle_gamma   90.00
#
_symmetry.space_group_name_H-M   'P 1'
#
loop_
_entity.id
_entity.type
_entity.pdbx_description
1 polymer ?
#
loop_
_entity_poly.entity_id
_entity_poly.type
_entity_poly.pdbx_seq_one_letter_code
_entity_poly.pdbx_strand_id
1 'polypeptide(L)'
;MDQKTDKFPQFLKMLCFVEMWERFSYYGMRVLLVLFLTSHLGFTDERAFTIYALFAATGYAIPILGGFLADKLMGFRNMVLLGGIVMIAGHACMSLVKFEPGFLYLGLSLIAIGTGMFKGKE
;
A
#
# COMPACT_ATOMS: atom_id res chain seq x y z
N MET A 1 -2.94 -43.18 -14.12
CA MET A 1 -3.02 -41.72 -14.31
C MET A 1 -2.85 -41.11 -12.93
N ASP A 2 -1.60 -40.90 -12.53
CA ASP A 2 -1.23 -40.43 -11.19
C ASP A 2 -1.60 -38.95 -11.06
N GLN A 3 -2.72 -38.67 -10.39
CA GLN A 3 -3.17 -37.31 -10.11
C GLN A 3 -2.34 -36.77 -8.94
N LYS A 4 -1.09 -36.39 -9.25
CA LYS A 4 -0.27 -35.57 -8.37
C LYS A 4 -0.95 -34.21 -8.26
N THR A 5 -1.84 -34.08 -7.29
CA THR A 5 -2.40 -32.78 -6.91
C THR A 5 -1.23 -31.94 -6.45
N ASP A 6 -0.85 -30.94 -7.24
CA ASP A 6 0.18 -29.97 -6.89
C ASP A 6 -0.26 -29.25 -5.60
N LYS A 7 0.11 -29.82 -4.46
CA LYS A 7 -0.12 -29.22 -3.15
C LYS A 7 0.79 -28.00 -3.07
N PHE A 8 0.28 -26.85 -3.52
CA PHE A 8 0.90 -25.57 -3.27
C PHE A 8 1.20 -25.46 -1.75
N PRO A 9 2.46 -25.17 -1.38
CA PRO A 9 2.84 -24.97 0.01
C PRO A 9 1.89 -23.99 0.70
N GLN A 10 1.45 -24.30 1.93
CA GLN A 10 0.50 -23.46 2.66
C GLN A 10 0.98 -22.01 2.78
N PHE A 11 2.29 -21.80 2.91
CA PHE A 11 2.92 -20.49 2.93
C PHE A 11 2.70 -19.69 1.63
N LEU A 12 2.81 -20.32 0.46
CA LEU A 12 2.58 -19.66 -0.83
C LEU A 12 1.13 -19.22 -1.01
N LYS A 13 0.18 -20.03 -0.52
CA LYS A 13 -1.25 -19.65 -0.53
C LYS A 13 -1.49 -18.41 0.32
N MET A 14 -0.92 -18.36 1.52
CA MET A 14 -0.99 -17.19 2.41
C MET A 14 -0.34 -15.96 1.77
N LEU A 15 0.85 -16.11 1.17
CA LEU A 15 1.56 -15.01 0.51
C LEU A 15 0.77 -14.45 -0.67
N CYS A 16 0.21 -15.32 -1.52
CA CYS A 16 -0.62 -14.90 -2.65
C CYS A 16 -1.88 -14.16 -2.19
N PHE A 17 -2.50 -14.61 -1.10
CA PHE A 17 -3.66 -13.93 -0.51
C PHE A 17 -3.30 -12.53 0.02
N VAL A 18 -2.15 -12.40 0.71
CA VAL A 18 -1.65 -11.11 1.21
C VAL A 18 -1.31 -10.17 0.05
N GLU A 19 -0.61 -10.64 -0.99
CA GLU A 19 -0.32 -9.89 -2.21
C GLU A 19 -1.59 -9.42 -2.92
N MET A 20 -2.59 -10.29 -3.04
CA MET A 20 -3.86 -9.93 -3.66
C MET A 20 -4.59 -8.83 -2.87
N TRP A 21 -4.58 -8.92 -1.54
CA TRP A 21 -5.21 -7.91 -0.68
C TRP A 21 -4.47 -6.57 -0.71
N GLU A 22 -3.13 -6.59 -0.73
CA GLU A 22 -2.29 -5.41 -0.92
C GLU A 22 -2.66 -4.69 -2.21
N ARG A 23 -2.68 -5.42 -3.33
CA ARG A 23 -3.01 -4.86 -4.66
C ARG A 23 -4.42 -4.30 -4.70
N PHE A 24 -5.40 -5.03 -4.15
CA PHE A 24 -6.77 -4.56 -4.06
C PHE A 24 -6.85 -3.22 -3.31
N SER A 25 -6.21 -3.12 -2.15
CA SER A 25 -6.18 -1.92 -1.34
C SER A 25 -5.46 -0.76 -2.06
N TYR A 26 -4.30 -1.01 -2.67
CA TYR A 26 -3.53 0.00 -3.39
C TYR A 26 -4.25 0.57 -4.61
N TYR A 27 -4.80 -0.30 -5.47
CA TYR A 27 -5.52 0.15 -6.66
C TYR A 27 -6.88 0.77 -6.30
N GLY A 28 -7.57 0.24 -5.29
CA GLY A 28 -8.79 0.85 -4.75
C GLY A 28 -8.54 2.28 -4.26
N MET A 29 -7.46 2.48 -3.52
CA MET A 29 -7.05 3.80 -3.06
C MET A 29 -6.72 4.73 -4.24
N ARG A 30 -5.95 4.29 -5.23
CA ARG A 30 -5.61 5.11 -6.41
C ARG A 30 -6.85 5.57 -7.19
N VAL A 31 -7.82 4.68 -7.40
CA VAL A 31 -9.02 4.99 -8.20
C VAL A 31 -9.96 5.93 -7.43
N LEU A 32 -10.17 5.66 -6.14
CA LEU A 32 -11.11 6.43 -5.34
C LEU A 32 -10.53 7.74 -4.78
N LEU A 33 -9.21 7.88 -4.70
CA LEU A 33 -8.57 9.05 -4.09
C LEU A 33 -8.94 10.36 -4.79
N VAL A 34 -8.84 10.43 -6.12
CA VAL A 34 -9.18 11.66 -6.86
C VAL A 34 -10.65 12.01 -6.68
N LEU A 35 -11.54 11.01 -6.79
CA LEU A 35 -12.97 11.18 -6.55
C LEU A 35 -13.26 11.69 -5.13
N PHE A 36 -12.58 11.14 -4.13
CA PHE A 36 -12.71 11.57 -2.74
C PHE A 36 -12.22 13.02 -2.53
N LEU A 37 -11.08 13.38 -3.10
CA LEU A 37 -10.51 14.73 -3.01
C LEU A 37 -11.44 15.78 -3.65
N THR A 38 -11.99 15.50 -4.82
CA THR A 38 -12.84 16.46 -5.55
C THR A 38 -14.26 16.49 -5.01
N SER A 39 -14.88 15.34 -4.77
CA SER A 39 -16.30 15.26 -4.39
C SER A 39 -16.55 15.43 -2.90
N HIS A 40 -15.65 14.97 -2.03
CA HIS A 40 -15.84 15.02 -0.58
C HIS A 40 -15.10 16.19 0.08
N LEU A 41 -13.89 16.49 -0.37
CA LEU A 41 -13.07 17.58 0.17
C LEU A 41 -13.18 18.89 -0.63
N GLY A 42 -13.82 18.86 -1.81
CA GLY A 42 -14.02 20.05 -2.64
C GLY A 42 -12.73 20.63 -3.21
N PHE A 43 -11.66 19.84 -3.34
CA PHE A 43 -10.41 20.31 -3.93
C PHE A 43 -10.58 20.52 -5.43
N THR A 44 -9.82 21.48 -5.97
CA THR A 44 -9.72 21.66 -7.43
C THR A 44 -9.08 20.43 -8.07
N ASP A 45 -9.46 20.15 -9.32
CA ASP A 45 -8.91 19.01 -10.07
C ASP A 45 -7.37 19.05 -10.12
N GLU A 46 -6.79 20.24 -10.34
CA GLU A 46 -5.34 20.45 -10.35
C GLU A 46 -4.68 20.01 -9.03
N ARG A 47 -5.27 20.39 -7.88
CA ARG A 47 -4.76 20.01 -6.57
C ARG A 47 -4.93 18.50 -6.34
N ALA A 48 -6.07 17.93 -6.73
CA ALA A 48 -6.34 16.51 -6.58
C ALA A 48 -5.36 15.65 -7.40
N PHE A 49 -5.10 16.03 -8.66
CA PHE A 49 -4.12 15.35 -9.51
C PHE A 49 -2.70 15.53 -9.00
N THR A 50 -2.35 16.68 -8.44
CA THR A 50 -1.02 16.89 -7.83
C THR A 50 -0.80 15.93 -6.66
N ILE A 51 -1.78 15.78 -5.76
CA ILE A 51 -1.70 14.84 -4.62
C ILE A 51 -1.63 13.39 -5.13
N TYR A 52 -2.46 13.05 -6.12
CA TYR A 52 -2.42 11.73 -6.75
C TYR A 52 -1.06 11.42 -7.38
N ALA A 53 -0.48 12.37 -8.13
CA ALA A 53 0.82 12.21 -8.78
C ALA A 53 1.94 12.03 -7.76
N LEU A 54 1.91 12.80 -6.66
CA LEU A 54 2.86 12.66 -5.56
C LEU A 54 2.73 11.28 -4.90
N PHE A 55 1.51 10.84 -4.60
CA PHE A 55 1.25 9.51 -4.07
C PHE A 55 1.78 8.42 -5.03
N ALA A 56 1.50 8.54 -6.33
CA ALA A 56 1.98 7.61 -7.33
C ALA A 56 3.52 7.57 -7.41
N ALA A 57 4.18 8.73 -7.39
CA ALA A 57 5.63 8.86 -7.40
C ALA A 57 6.26 8.21 -6.16
N THR A 58 5.70 8.45 -4.97
CA THR A 58 6.17 7.77 -3.74
C THR A 58 6.01 6.26 -3.81
N GLY A 59 4.95 5.77 -4.45
CA GLY A 59 4.75 4.33 -4.68
C GLY A 59 5.82 3.68 -5.56
N TYR A 60 6.52 4.45 -6.40
CA TYR A 60 7.66 3.97 -7.19
C TYR A 60 9.01 4.19 -6.48
N ALA A 61 9.14 5.24 -5.66
CA ALA A 61 10.39 5.56 -4.96
C ALA A 61 10.63 4.70 -3.71
N ILE A 62 9.59 4.49 -2.89
CA ILE A 62 9.70 3.80 -1.60
C ILE A 62 10.10 2.32 -1.74
N PRO A 63 9.66 1.53 -2.74
CA PRO A 63 10.11 0.15 -2.90
C PRO A 63 11.64 -0.02 -2.94
N ILE A 64 12.35 0.94 -3.53
CA ILE A 64 13.83 0.95 -3.60
C ILE A 64 14.42 1.01 -2.19
N LEU A 65 13.89 1.90 -1.34
CA LEU A 65 14.30 2.02 0.06
C LEU A 65 13.86 0.80 0.88
N GLY A 66 12.66 0.28 0.61
CA GLY A 66 12.12 -0.92 1.25
C GLY A 66 12.98 -2.16 1.02
N GLY A 67 13.46 -2.36 -0.21
CA GLY A 67 14.37 -3.46 -0.55
C GLY A 67 15.70 -3.36 0.16
N PHE A 68 16.31 -2.17 0.17
CA PHE A 68 17.55 -1.92 0.91
C PHE A 68 17.41 -2.21 2.42
N LEU A 69 16.30 -1.80 3.04
CA LEU A 69 16.02 -2.09 4.44
C LEU A 69 15.79 -3.60 4.69
N ALA A 70 15.10 -4.28 3.77
CA ALA A 70 14.82 -5.71 3.87
C ALA A 70 16.09 -6.57 3.83
N ASP A 71 17.05 -6.17 3.01
CA ASP A 71 18.32 -6.86 2.84
C ASP A 71 19.28 -6.68 4.02
N LYS A 72 19.25 -5.50 4.67
CA LYS A 72 20.25 -5.15 5.68
C LYS A 72 19.80 -5.38 7.13
N LEU A 73 18.50 -5.28 7.43
CA LEU A 73 18.03 -5.17 8.83
C LEU A 73 17.08 -6.27 9.30
N MET A 74 16.00 -6.56 8.57
CA MET A 74 14.84 -7.26 9.15
C MET A 74 14.42 -8.56 8.46
N GLY A 75 14.93 -8.82 7.26
CA GLY A 75 14.52 -9.97 6.45
C GLY A 75 13.12 -9.80 5.83
N PHE A 76 12.88 -10.53 4.73
CA PHE A 76 11.69 -10.33 3.88
C PHE A 76 10.35 -10.58 4.60
N ARG A 77 10.26 -11.66 5.38
CA ARG A 77 9.02 -12.04 6.07
C ARG A 77 8.54 -10.96 7.05
N ASN A 78 9.47 -10.35 7.80
CA ASN A 78 9.13 -9.33 8.78
C ASN A 78 8.75 -8.00 8.10
N MET A 79 9.40 -7.66 6.99
CA MET A 79 9.08 -6.48 6.19
C MET A 79 7.66 -6.53 5.62
N VAL A 80 7.23 -7.68 5.11
CA VAL A 80 5.86 -7.89 4.62
C VAL A 80 4.83 -7.72 5.74
N LEU A 81 5.08 -8.28 6.93
CA LEU A 81 4.18 -8.13 8.07
C LEU A 81 4.09 -6.69 8.58
N LEU A 82 5.25 -6.01 8.71
CA LEU A 82 5.29 -4.60 9.11
C LEU A 82 4.62 -3.71 8.07
N GLY A 83 4.85 -3.94 6.78
CA GLY A 83 4.20 -3.23 5.68
C GLY A 83 2.69 -3.32 5.76
N GLY A 84 2.15 -4.51 6.06
CA GLY A 84 0.72 -4.71 6.26
C GLY A 84 0.15 -3.92 7.43
N ILE A 85 0.83 -3.91 8.58
CA ILE A 85 0.41 -3.12 9.76
C ILE A 85 0.42 -1.62 9.42
N VAL A 86 1.47 -1.14 8.75
CA VAL A 86 1.60 0.26 8.33
C VAL A 86 0.49 0.64 7.33
N MET A 87 0.15 -0.23 6.37
CA MET A 87 -0.96 -0.01 5.46
C MET A 87 -2.31 0.09 6.17
N ILE A 88 -2.57 -0.78 7.14
CA ILE A 88 -3.81 -0.75 7.94
C ILE A 88 -3.90 0.57 8.71
N ALA A 89 -2.80 1.00 9.34
CA ALA A 89 -2.73 2.29 10.02
C ALA A 89 -3.00 3.46 9.06
N GLY A 90 -2.43 3.42 7.85
CA GLY A 90 -2.68 4.43 6.82
C GLY A 90 -4.15 4.51 6.39
N HIS A 91 -4.83 3.36 6.22
CA HIS A 91 -6.26 3.33 5.94
C HIS A 91 -7.12 3.82 7.12
N ALA A 92 -6.71 3.50 8.35
CA ALA A 92 -7.36 4.05 9.54
C ALA A 92 -7.26 5.59 9.57
N CYS A 93 -6.09 6.15 9.24
CA CYS A 93 -5.93 7.60 9.09
C CYS A 93 -6.80 8.17 7.97
N MET A 94 -6.89 7.49 6.81
CA MET A 94 -7.78 7.91 5.72
C MET A 94 -9.26 7.97 6.14
N SER A 95 -9.69 7.07 7.03
CA SER A 95 -11.06 7.09 7.59
C SER A 95 -11.32 8.32 8.48
N LEU A 96 -10.27 8.83 9.14
CA LEU A 96 -10.35 9.95 10.08
C LEU A 96 -10.14 11.33 9.43
N VAL A 97 -9.98 11.40 8.11
CA VAL A 97 -9.76 12.65 7.37
C VAL A 97 -10.84 13.71 7.61
N LYS A 98 -12.08 13.29 7.91
CA LYS A 98 -13.19 14.21 8.21
C LYS A 98 -12.95 15.06 9.46
N PHE A 99 -12.17 14.55 10.42
CA PHE A 99 -11.89 15.26 11.68
C PHE A 99 -10.75 16.25 11.51
N GLU A 100 -9.69 15.86 10.81
CA GLU A 100 -8.50 16.69 10.60
C GLU A 100 -7.92 16.45 9.20
N PRO A 101 -7.77 17.50 8.36
CA PRO A 101 -7.20 17.37 7.01
C PRO A 101 -5.77 16.82 7.00
N GLY A 102 -5.02 16.98 8.10
CA GLY A 102 -3.67 16.44 8.24
C GLY A 102 -3.58 14.92 8.10
N PHE A 103 -4.64 14.20 8.47
CA PHE A 103 -4.69 12.73 8.34
C PHE A 103 -4.66 12.26 6.89
N LEU A 104 -5.00 13.12 5.92
CA LEU A 104 -4.94 12.77 4.51
C LEU A 104 -3.51 12.52 4.06
N TYR A 105 -2.62 13.48 4.31
CA TYR A 105 -1.22 13.38 3.89
C TYR A 105 -0.49 12.28 4.67
N LEU A 106 -0.79 12.16 5.97
CA LEU A 106 -0.23 11.11 6.81
C LEU A 106 -0.72 9.72 6.37
N GLY A 107 -2.01 9.56 6.12
CA GLY A 107 -2.60 8.30 5.63
C GLY A 107 -2.02 7.87 4.28
N LEU A 108 -1.93 8.79 3.32
CA LEU A 108 -1.31 8.52 2.01
C LEU A 108 0.17 8.15 2.13
N SER A 109 0.91 8.83 2.99
CA SER A 109 2.33 8.53 3.22
C SER A 109 2.51 7.14 3.83
N LEU A 110 1.69 6.78 4.83
CA LEU A 110 1.72 5.45 5.45
C LEU A 110 1.34 4.35 4.45
N ILE A 111 0.31 4.56 3.62
CA ILE A 111 -0.07 3.60 2.58
C ILE A 111 1.09 3.41 1.58
N ALA A 112 1.71 4.50 1.12
CA ALA A 112 2.84 4.43 0.19
C ALA A 112 4.05 3.72 0.82
N ILE A 113 4.37 4.00 2.09
CA ILE A 113 5.43 3.31 2.85
C ILE A 113 5.12 1.83 2.96
N GLY A 114 3.90 1.49 3.39
CA GLY A 114 3.46 0.11 3.56
C GLY A 114 3.60 -0.68 2.26
N THR A 115 3.06 -0.19 1.15
CA THR A 115 3.19 -0.82 -0.18
C THR A 115 4.65 -1.00 -0.61
N GLY A 116 5.53 -0.03 -0.33
CA GLY A 116 6.95 -0.17 -0.67
C GLY A 116 7.68 -1.27 0.10
N MET A 117 7.25 -1.59 1.31
CA MET A 117 7.83 -2.69 2.10
C MET A 117 7.48 -4.08 1.56
N PHE A 118 6.35 -4.23 0.84
CA PHE A 118 5.97 -5.49 0.19
C PHE A 118 6.85 -5.81 -1.03
N LYS A 119 7.24 -4.78 -1.80
CA LYS A 119 7.89 -4.92 -3.11
C LYS A 119 9.42 -4.95 -3.09
N GLY A 120 10.05 -4.94 -1.92
CA GLY A 120 11.51 -4.80 -1.81
C GLY A 120 12.37 -5.93 -2.40
N LYS A 121 11.79 -7.00 -2.95
CA LYS A 121 12.55 -8.14 -3.53
C LYS A 121 11.93 -8.71 -4.82
N GLU A 122 11.21 -7.91 -5.59
CA GLU A 122 10.95 -8.26 -7.01
C GLU A 122 12.23 -8.10 -7.85
#